data_AF-A0A3M3KZK0-F1
#
_entry.id   AF-A0A3M3KZK0-F1
#
_cell.length_a   1.000
_cell.length_b   1.000
_cell.length_c   1.000
_cell.angle_alpha   90.00
_cell.angle_beta   90.00
_cell.angle_gamma   90.00
#
_symmetry.space_group_name_H-M   'P 1'
#
loop_
_entity.id
_entity.type
_entity.pdbx_description
1 polymer ?
#
loop_
_entity_poly.entity_id
_entity_poly.type
_entity_poly.pdbx_seq_one_letter_code
_entity_poly.pdbx_strand_id
1 'polypeptide(L)' 'DDFEDRRERQRQGIDLAKSAGLYRGRKPNAKVHEQIIAFKSGGCSIAETARLAGVSVSQVKRVWSQYLAAKADV' A
#
# COMPACT_ATOMS: atom_id res chain seq x y z
N ASP A 1 -16.58 35.80 1.76
CA ASP A 1 -17.41 34.93 2.61
C ASP A 1 -16.45 34.02 3.37
N ASP A 2 -16.55 33.93 4.69
CA ASP A 2 -15.54 33.26 5.54
C ASP A 2 -15.27 31.78 5.15
N PHE A 3 -16.25 31.12 4.54
CA PHE A 3 -16.11 29.76 4.02
C PHE A 3 -15.13 29.66 2.84
N GLU A 4 -15.28 30.53 1.84
CA GLU A 4 -14.45 30.51 0.63
C GLU A 4 -12.98 30.81 0.98
N ASP A 5 -12.75 31.78 1.87
CA ASP A 5 -11.42 32.14 2.35
C ASP A 5 -10.72 30.97 3.09
N ARG A 6 -11.46 30.22 3.92
CA ARG A 6 -10.92 29.04 4.61
C ARG A 6 -10.60 27.92 3.62
N ARG A 7 -11.48 27.68 2.65
CA ARG A 7 -11.30 26.68 1.61
C ARG A 7 -10.08 26.99 0.74
N GLU A 8 -9.88 28.25 0.37
CA GLU A 8 -8.75 28.67 -0.44
C GLU A 8 -7.41 28.53 0.31
N ARG A 9 -7.35 28.95 1.58
CA ARG A 9 -6.14 28.74 2.41
C ARG A 9 -5.84 27.26 2.61
N GLN A 10 -6.87 26.43 2.84
CA GLN A 10 -6.68 24.99 2.94
C GLN A 10 -6.14 24.40 1.64
N ARG A 11 -6.67 24.83 0.48
CA ARG A 11 -6.17 24.40 -0.83
C ARG A 11 -4.71 24.75 -1.01
N GLN A 12 -4.32 26.01 -0.75
CA GLN A 12 -2.93 26.46 -0.84
C GLN A 12 -2.00 25.64 0.06
N GLY A 13 -2.41 25.36 1.30
CA GLY A 13 -1.65 24.52 2.23
C GLY A 13 -1.50 23.07 1.75
N ILE A 14 -2.57 22.47 1.22
CA ILE A 14 -2.54 21.13 0.63
C ILE A 14 -1.60 21.09 -0.58
N ASP A 15 -1.65 22.10 -1.45
CA ASP A 15 -0.82 22.18 -2.65
C ASP A 15 0.67 22.29 -2.30
N LEU A 16 1.01 23.11 -1.30
CA LEU A 16 2.38 23.20 -0.76
C LEU A 16 2.85 21.87 -0.14
N ALA A 17 1.99 21.17 0.60
CA ALA A 17 2.37 19.91 1.22
C ALA A 17 2.49 18.76 0.21
N LYS A 18 1.69 18.78 -0.86
CA LYS A 18 1.81 17.86 -2.00
C LYS A 18 3.11 18.10 -2.77
N SER A 19 3.45 19.36 -3.08
CA SER A 19 4.70 19.69 -3.78
C SER A 19 5.94 19.36 -2.95
N ALA A 20 5.86 19.48 -1.63
CA ALA A 20 6.88 19.01 -0.69
C ALA A 20 6.94 17.48 -0.51
N GLY A 21 6.07 16.71 -1.17
CA GLY A 21 6.10 15.23 -1.15
C GLY A 21 5.70 14.61 0.21
N LEU A 22 4.95 15.34 1.03
CA LEU A 22 4.50 14.86 2.35
C LEU A 22 3.33 13.86 2.22
N TYR A 23 2.54 13.98 1.16
CA TYR A 23 1.39 13.12 0.87
C TYR A 23 1.84 11.85 0.15
N ARG A 24 2.30 10.84 0.91
CA ARG A 24 2.80 9.56 0.38
C ARG A 24 1.77 8.42 0.39
N GLY A 25 0.51 8.75 0.68
CA GLY A 25 -0.57 7.77 0.84
C GLY A 25 -0.40 6.87 2.07
N ARG A 26 -1.15 5.77 2.10
CA ARG A 26 -1.10 4.80 3.20
C ARG A 26 0.19 3.98 3.10
N LYS A 27 0.98 3.96 4.17
CA LYS A 27 2.18 3.13 4.24
C LYS A 27 1.80 1.63 4.19
N PRO A 28 2.50 0.81 3.40
CA PRO A 28 2.28 -0.63 3.37
C PRO A 28 2.62 -1.26 4.73
N ASN A 29 1.91 -2.33 5.07
CA ASN A 29 2.26 -3.13 6.24
C ASN A 29 3.34 -4.15 5.84
N ALA A 30 4.60 -3.82 6.11
CA ALA A 30 5.77 -4.63 5.73
C ALA A 30 5.69 -6.05 6.31
N LYS A 31 5.34 -6.20 7.58
CA LYS A 31 5.23 -7.49 8.26
C LYS A 31 4.24 -8.43 7.57
N VAL A 32 3.08 -7.91 7.17
CA VAL A 32 2.07 -8.70 6.46
C VAL A 32 2.57 -9.07 5.05
N HIS A 33 3.29 -8.19 4.37
CA HIS A 33 3.87 -8.50 3.08
C HIS A 33 4.91 -9.63 3.18
N GLU A 34 5.80 -9.57 4.17
CA GLU A 34 6.79 -10.62 4.45
C GLU A 34 6.12 -11.98 4.72
N GLN A 35 5.06 -12.00 5.53
CA GLN A 35 4.28 -13.21 5.79
C GLN A 35 3.66 -13.79 4.50
N ILE A 36 3.06 -12.95 3.66
CA ILE A 36 2.50 -13.37 2.38
C ILE A 36 3.58 -13.99 1.49
N ILE A 37 4.76 -13.35 1.41
CA ILE A 37 5.88 -13.84 0.60
C ILE A 37 6.37 -15.19 1.14
N ALA A 38 6.57 -15.32 2.46
CA ALA A 38 7.01 -16.56 3.08
C ALA A 38 6.05 -17.72 2.79
N PHE A 39 4.74 -17.53 2.98
CA PHE A 39 3.73 -18.56 2.70
C PHE A 39 3.67 -18.91 1.21
N LYS A 40 3.69 -17.92 0.32
CA LYS A 40 3.65 -18.17 -1.13
C LYS A 40 4.90 -18.87 -1.64
N SER A 41 6.07 -18.49 -1.15
CA SER A 41 7.34 -19.16 -1.46
C SER A 41 7.41 -20.58 -0.89
N GLY A 42 6.73 -20.85 0.24
CA GLY A 42 6.55 -22.19 0.79
C GLY A 42 5.51 -23.07 0.08
N GLY A 43 4.92 -22.60 -1.03
CA GLY A 43 3.99 -23.38 -1.84
C GLY A 43 2.51 -23.28 -1.43
N CYS A 44 2.16 -22.47 -0.41
CA CYS A 44 0.77 -22.29 -0.02
C CYS A 44 -0.09 -21.72 -1.16
N SER A 45 -1.35 -22.14 -1.21
CA SER A 45 -2.33 -21.57 -2.15
C SER A 45 -2.64 -20.10 -1.79
N ILE A 46 -3.18 -19.35 -2.75
CA ILE A 46 -3.55 -17.94 -2.52
C ILE A 46 -4.63 -17.83 -1.43
N ALA A 47 -5.64 -18.70 -1.47
CA ALA A 47 -6.75 -18.69 -0.51
C ALA A 47 -6.28 -19.05 0.90
N GLU A 48 -5.38 -20.04 1.01
CA GLU A 48 -4.79 -20.42 2.29
C GLU A 48 -3.87 -19.33 2.86
N THR A 49 -3.04 -18.73 2.01
CA THR A 49 -2.18 -17.59 2.40
C THR A 49 -3.02 -16.43 2.93
N ALA A 50 -4.13 -16.11 2.27
CA ALA A 50 -5.06 -15.07 2.70
C ALA A 50 -5.64 -15.37 4.10
N ARG A 51 -6.05 -16.62 4.33
CA ARG A 51 -6.57 -17.09 5.62
C ARG A 51 -5.52 -16.98 6.73
N LEU A 52 -4.30 -17.46 6.48
CA LEU A 52 -3.21 -17.50 7.47
C LEU A 52 -2.65 -16.11 7.79
N ALA A 53 -2.54 -15.24 6.79
CA ALA A 53 -2.04 -13.87 6.98
C ALA A 53 -3.15 -12.89 7.41
N GLY A 54 -4.41 -13.32 7.48
CA GLY A 54 -5.54 -12.46 7.89
C GLY A 54 -5.85 -11.33 6.91
N VAL A 55 -5.70 -11.57 5.60
CA VAL A 55 -5.86 -10.56 4.54
C VAL A 55 -6.79 -11.03 3.44
N SER A 56 -7.20 -10.12 2.55
CA SER A 56 -7.97 -10.50 1.37
C SER A 56 -7.12 -11.22 0.33
N VAL A 57 -7.75 -12.08 -0.46
CA VAL A 57 -7.13 -12.74 -1.63
C VAL A 57 -6.52 -11.71 -2.60
N SER A 58 -7.20 -10.58 -2.81
CA SER A 58 -6.71 -9.49 -3.66
C SER A 58 -5.41 -8.89 -3.14
N GLN A 59 -5.27 -8.74 -1.82
CA GLN A 59 -4.03 -8.27 -1.22
C GLN A 59 -2.89 -9.27 -1.43
N VAL A 60 -3.14 -10.57 -1.26
CA VAL A 60 -2.15 -11.62 -1.54
C VAL A 60 -1.68 -11.54 -2.99
N LYS A 61 -2.61 -11.47 -3.95
CA LYS A 61 -2.29 -11.37 -5.38
C LYS A 61 -1.44 -10.13 -5.69
N ARG A 62 -1.83 -8.97 -5.15
CA ARG A 62 -1.12 -7.71 -5.36
C ARG A 62 0.32 -7.78 -4.81
N VAL A 63 0.48 -8.22 -3.57
CA VAL A 63 1.80 -8.30 -2.93
C VAL A 63 2.68 -9.31 -3.65
N TRP A 64 2.14 -10.47 -4.01
CA TRP A 64 2.90 -11.50 -4.73
C TRP A 64 3.36 -11.03 -6.11
N SER A 65 2.51 -10.33 -6.86
CA SER A 65 2.89 -9.73 -8.14
C SER A 65 3.99 -8.68 -7.97
N GLN A 66 3.89 -7.81 -6.95
CA GLN A 66 4.93 -6.83 -6.64
C GLN A 66 6.27 -7.49 -6.28
N TYR A 67 6.23 -8.57 -5.51
CA TYR A 67 7.41 -9.35 -5.15
C TYR A 67 8.07 -10.01 -6.38
N LEU A 68 7.28 -10.63 -7.27
CA LEU A 68 7.80 -11.25 -8.48
C LEU A 68 8.43 -10.22 -9.43
N ALA A 69 7.80 -9.04 -9.59
CA ALA A 69 8.36 -7.95 -10.37
C ALA A 69 9.71 -7.49 -9.79
N ALA A 70 9.74 -7.19 -8.49
CA ALA A 70 10.97 -6.78 -7.80
C ALA A 70 12.08 -7.85 -7.84
N LYS A 71 11.72 -9.14 -7.87
CA LYS A 71 12.68 -10.24 -8.00
C LYS A 71 13.23 -10.37 -9.43
N ALA A 72 12.46 -9.99 -10.45
CA ALA A 72 12.89 -10.04 -11.84
C ALA A 72 13.83 -8.88 -12.21
N ASP A 73 13.73 -7.76 -11.49
CA ASP A 73 14.58 -6.57 -11.68
C ASP A 73 15.95 -6.69 -10.98
N VAL A 74 16.23 -7.80 -10.29
CA VAL A 74 17.48 -8.11 -9.56
C VAL A 74 18.21 -9.27 -10.24
#